data_AF-A0A970SSZ9-F1
#
_entry.id   AF-A0A970SSZ9-F1
#
_cell.length_a   1.000
_cell.length_b   1.000
_cell.length_c   1.000
_cell.angle_alpha   90.00
_cell.angle_beta   90.00
_cell.angle_gamma   90.00
#
_symmetry.space_group_name_H-M   'P 1'
#
loop_
_entity.id
_entity.type
_entity.pdbx_description
1 polymer ?
#
loop_
_entity_poly.entity_id
_entity_poly.type
_entity_poly.pdbx_seq_one_letter_code
_entity_poly.pdbx_strand_id
1 'polypeptide(L)'
;MIACDEELVLQYRKNSKEAYDFLLKRKLYQHRPLLYKYYYQCKCYGGTMADIHSLFYETFHKAVLRFIYNKILFNTYFLKLLNRDLAGYFRYLKHPCRSPNTFLSFDQEINYDLNLTFYDVLNCEEQKNDCRNFINVQAVMEILDELPINKKDFETRNIIFLKSYGYTVPEIAVAINLNAPAVRRRIKDFYTSELGERIRQHLL
;
A
#
# COMPACT_ATOMS: atom_id res chain seq x y z
N MET A 1 9.70 -48.62 0.69
CA MET A 1 8.84 -48.02 -0.35
C MET A 1 8.48 -46.60 0.06
N ILE A 2 8.71 -45.60 -0.79
CA ILE A 2 8.21 -44.25 -0.54
C ILE A 2 6.73 -44.25 -0.91
N ALA A 3 5.84 -44.12 0.07
CA ALA A 3 4.40 -44.09 -0.18
C ALA A 3 4.01 -42.90 -1.07
N CYS A 4 3.11 -43.14 -2.02
CA CYS A 4 2.64 -42.12 -2.95
C CYS A 4 1.76 -41.09 -2.21
N ASP A 5 1.66 -39.86 -2.73
CA ASP A 5 0.81 -38.80 -2.14
C ASP A 5 -0.65 -39.21 -2.02
N GLU A 6 -1.17 -39.84 -3.06
CA GLU A 6 -2.52 -40.35 -3.16
C GLU A 6 -2.78 -41.41 -2.07
N GLU A 7 -1.85 -42.35 -1.88
CA GLU A 7 -1.94 -43.39 -0.85
C GLU A 7 -1.96 -42.79 0.55
N LEU A 8 -1.13 -41.78 0.82
CA LEU A 8 -1.11 -41.09 2.11
C LEU A 8 -2.43 -40.36 2.40
N VAL A 9 -3.03 -39.74 1.39
CA VAL A 9 -4.38 -39.16 1.54
C VAL A 9 -5.43 -40.25 1.84
N LEU A 10 -5.29 -41.47 1.28
CA LEU A 10 -6.24 -42.56 1.53
C LEU A 10 -6.09 -43.05 2.97
N GLN A 11 -4.86 -43.18 3.43
CA GLN A 11 -4.57 -43.61 4.80
C GLN A 11 -5.07 -42.59 5.82
N TYR A 12 -4.94 -41.29 5.53
CA TYR A 12 -5.54 -40.27 6.38
C TYR A 12 -7.07 -40.41 6.49
N ARG A 13 -7.76 -40.69 5.37
CA ARG A 13 -9.21 -40.95 5.38
C ARG A 13 -9.59 -42.23 6.14
N LYS A 14 -8.65 -43.16 6.28
CA LYS A 14 -8.77 -44.35 7.16
C LYS A 14 -8.33 -44.05 8.61
N ASN A 15 -8.31 -42.78 9.01
CA ASN A 15 -7.94 -42.27 10.33
C ASN A 15 -6.46 -42.39 10.71
N SER A 16 -5.54 -42.52 9.76
CA SER A 16 -4.10 -42.43 10.05
C SER A 16 -3.64 -40.97 10.13
N LYS A 17 -3.45 -40.47 11.35
CA LYS A 17 -2.87 -39.13 11.59
C LYS A 17 -1.41 -39.04 11.13
N GLU A 18 -0.66 -40.12 11.27
CA GLU A 18 0.74 -40.19 10.85
C GLU A 18 0.90 -39.98 9.34
N ALA A 19 -0.01 -40.53 8.53
CA ALA A 19 -0.02 -40.31 7.09
C ALA A 19 -0.24 -38.84 6.72
N TYR A 20 -1.09 -38.14 7.48
CA TYR A 20 -1.32 -36.70 7.32
C TYR A 20 -0.08 -35.89 7.66
N ASP A 21 0.52 -36.14 8.83
CA ASP A 21 1.69 -35.39 9.31
C ASP A 21 2.89 -35.60 8.39
N PHE A 22 3.07 -36.83 7.88
CA PHE A 22 4.11 -37.14 6.90
C PHE A 22 3.89 -36.41 5.57
N LEU A 23 2.67 -36.47 5.02
CA LEU A 23 2.32 -35.79 3.78
C LEU A 23 2.47 -34.27 3.91
N LEU A 24 2.04 -33.71 5.04
CA LEU A 24 2.14 -32.28 5.34
C LEU A 24 3.59 -31.81 5.34
N LYS A 25 4.46 -32.49 6.10
CA LYS A 25 5.90 -32.17 6.16
C LYS A 25 6.54 -32.25 4.78
N ARG A 26 6.22 -33.29 4.01
CA ARG A 26 6.73 -33.47 2.65
C ARG A 26 6.28 -32.34 1.73
N LYS A 27 5.00 -31.96 1.77
CA LYS A 27 4.48 -30.85 0.96
C LYS A 27 5.03 -29.51 1.36
N LEU A 28 5.19 -29.26 2.67
CA LEU A 28 5.77 -28.01 3.15
C LEU A 28 7.20 -27.86 2.64
N TYR A 29 8.00 -28.92 2.69
CA TYR A 29 9.36 -28.91 2.15
C TYR A 29 9.38 -28.66 0.64
N GLN A 30 8.55 -29.39 -0.13
CA GLN A 30 8.47 -29.26 -1.59
C GLN A 30 8.05 -27.86 -2.04
N HIS A 31 7.10 -27.24 -1.35
CA HIS A 31 6.52 -25.94 -1.75
C HIS A 31 7.15 -24.75 -1.05
N ARG A 32 8.13 -24.96 -0.16
CA ARG A 32 8.85 -23.88 0.56
C ARG A 32 9.37 -22.77 -0.38
N PRO A 33 9.98 -23.04 -1.55
CA PRO A 33 10.40 -21.97 -2.47
C PRO A 33 9.24 -21.10 -2.97
N LEU A 34 8.08 -21.72 -3.24
CA LEU A 34 6.87 -21.00 -3.65
C LEU A 34 6.34 -20.10 -2.52
N LEU A 35 6.34 -20.59 -1.29
CA LEU A 35 5.91 -19.82 -0.11
C LEU A 35 6.81 -18.60 0.08
N TYR A 36 8.14 -18.75 -0.03
CA TYR A 36 9.07 -17.62 0.03
C TYR A 36 8.83 -16.62 -1.10
N LYS A 37 8.57 -17.09 -2.33
CA LYS A 37 8.24 -16.21 -3.45
C LYS A 37 7.04 -15.31 -3.14
N TYR A 38 5.95 -15.89 -2.63
CA TYR A 38 4.75 -15.09 -2.28
C TYR A 38 4.98 -14.22 -1.05
N TYR A 39 5.74 -14.67 -0.05
CA TYR A 39 6.14 -13.82 1.08
C TYR A 39 6.86 -12.56 0.61
N TYR A 40 7.87 -12.70 -0.27
CA TYR A 40 8.58 -11.54 -0.79
C TYR A 40 7.70 -10.58 -1.60
N GLN A 41 6.63 -11.09 -2.23
CA GLN A 41 5.64 -10.25 -2.91
C GLN A 41 4.69 -9.55 -1.92
N CYS A 42 4.35 -10.19 -0.80
CA CYS A 42 3.37 -9.67 0.17
C CYS A 42 4.01 -8.77 1.24
N LYS A 43 5.31 -8.92 1.53
CA LYS A 43 5.97 -8.23 2.64
C LYS A 43 5.92 -6.70 2.55
N CYS A 44 5.96 -6.14 1.34
CA CYS A 44 5.85 -4.70 1.13
C CYS A 44 4.45 -4.15 1.39
N TYR A 45 3.45 -5.04 1.52
CA TYR A 45 2.06 -4.72 1.84
C TYR A 45 1.69 -5.20 3.26
N GLY A 46 2.67 -5.44 4.13
CA GLY A 46 2.45 -5.86 5.52
C GLY A 46 2.20 -7.36 5.73
N GLY A 47 2.28 -8.18 4.68
CA GLY A 47 2.12 -9.63 4.82
C GLY A 47 3.31 -10.29 5.53
N THR A 48 3.04 -11.18 6.48
CA THR A 48 4.07 -11.90 7.24
C THR A 48 4.24 -13.34 6.75
N MET A 49 5.38 -13.97 7.07
CA MET A 49 5.59 -15.39 6.76
C MET A 49 4.61 -16.30 7.53
N ALA A 50 4.12 -15.86 8.70
CA ALA A 50 3.11 -16.59 9.46
C ALA A 50 1.79 -16.67 8.69
N ASP A 51 1.36 -15.58 8.04
CA ASP A 51 0.14 -15.57 7.21
C ASP A 51 0.24 -16.54 6.04
N ILE A 52 1.40 -16.56 5.37
CA ILE A 52 1.68 -17.46 4.24
C ILE A 52 1.65 -18.92 4.70
N HIS A 53 2.21 -19.24 5.87
CA HIS A 53 2.14 -20.59 6.44
C HIS A 53 0.71 -20.97 6.84
N SER A 54 -0.04 -20.07 7.48
CA SER A 54 -1.44 -20.31 7.83
C SER A 54 -2.28 -20.65 6.60
N LEU A 55 -2.13 -19.88 5.52
CA LEU A 55 -2.76 -20.15 4.22
C LEU A 55 -2.36 -21.51 3.65
N PHE A 56 -1.07 -21.87 3.73
CA PHE A 56 -0.60 -23.18 3.29
C PHE A 56 -1.28 -24.31 4.05
N TYR A 57 -1.32 -24.25 5.40
CA TYR A 57 -1.94 -25.29 6.23
C TYR A 57 -3.43 -25.42 5.97
N GLU A 58 -4.14 -24.29 5.87
CA GLU A 58 -5.57 -24.28 5.58
C GLU A 58 -5.88 -24.85 4.19
N THR A 59 -5.11 -24.42 3.18
CA THR A 59 -5.23 -24.95 1.81
C THR A 59 -4.94 -26.44 1.77
N PHE A 60 -3.89 -26.89 2.46
CA PHE A 60 -3.50 -28.29 2.50
C PHE A 60 -4.61 -29.15 3.11
N HIS A 61 -5.14 -28.73 4.25
CA HIS A 61 -6.24 -29.45 4.90
C HIS A 61 -7.47 -29.54 4.00
N LYS A 62 -7.87 -28.43 3.36
CA LYS A 62 -8.96 -28.41 2.37
C LYS A 62 -8.69 -29.34 1.18
N ALA A 63 -7.44 -29.37 0.70
CA ALA A 63 -7.05 -30.21 -0.44
C ALA A 63 -7.16 -31.70 -0.10
N VAL A 64 -6.63 -32.12 1.05
CA VAL A 64 -6.69 -33.52 1.52
C VAL A 64 -8.15 -33.99 1.66
N LEU A 65 -9.01 -33.17 2.26
CA LEU A 65 -10.43 -33.50 2.45
C LEU A 65 -11.19 -33.61 1.13
N ARG A 66 -10.92 -32.71 0.17
CA ARG A 66 -11.72 -32.59 -1.06
C ARG A 66 -11.14 -33.31 -2.27
N PHE A 67 -9.94 -33.87 -2.18
CA PHE A 67 -9.29 -34.55 -3.30
C PHE A 67 -10.11 -35.77 -3.77
N ILE A 68 -10.24 -35.93 -5.09
CA ILE A 68 -10.93 -37.08 -5.69
C ILE A 68 -9.90 -37.89 -6.47
N TYR A 69 -9.78 -39.17 -6.11
CA TYR A 69 -8.87 -40.11 -6.74
C TYR A 69 -9.16 -40.30 -8.23
N ASN A 70 -8.11 -40.63 -8.99
CA ASN A 70 -8.16 -40.98 -10.41
C ASN A 70 -8.52 -39.87 -11.41
N LYS A 71 -8.65 -38.61 -10.96
CA LYS A 71 -8.85 -37.46 -11.88
C LYS A 71 -7.55 -36.76 -12.25
N ILE A 72 -6.68 -36.51 -11.28
CA ILE A 72 -5.41 -35.80 -11.41
C ILE A 72 -4.49 -36.18 -10.24
N LEU A 73 -3.18 -35.97 -10.38
CA LEU A 73 -2.23 -36.13 -9.27
C LEU A 73 -2.54 -35.14 -8.14
N PHE A 74 -2.43 -35.59 -6.89
CA PHE A 74 -2.66 -34.78 -5.69
C PHE A 74 -1.74 -33.55 -5.68
N ASN A 75 -0.48 -33.70 -6.07
CA ASN A 75 0.45 -32.58 -6.13
C ASN A 75 -0.04 -31.47 -7.08
N THR A 76 -0.54 -31.85 -8.26
CA THR A 76 -1.05 -30.90 -9.26
C THR A 76 -2.32 -30.21 -8.76
N TYR A 77 -3.23 -30.97 -8.16
CA TYR A 77 -4.44 -30.44 -7.55
C TYR A 77 -4.11 -29.43 -6.45
N PHE A 78 -3.25 -29.83 -5.52
CA PHE A 78 -2.84 -29.02 -4.37
C PHE A 78 -2.14 -27.74 -4.82
N LEU A 79 -1.21 -27.83 -5.77
CA LEU A 79 -0.48 -26.67 -6.30
C LEU A 79 -1.42 -25.65 -6.95
N LYS A 80 -2.48 -26.12 -7.63
CA LYS A 80 -3.49 -25.24 -8.23
C LYS A 80 -4.28 -24.48 -7.15
N LEU A 81 -4.71 -25.17 -6.10
CA LEU A 81 -5.41 -24.54 -4.96
C LEU A 81 -4.50 -23.56 -4.22
N LEU A 82 -3.26 -23.96 -3.92
CA LEU A 82 -2.29 -23.14 -3.20
C LEU A 82 -1.97 -21.85 -3.95
N ASN A 83 -1.73 -21.93 -5.26
CA ASN A 83 -1.51 -20.72 -6.06
C ASN A 83 -2.75 -19.81 -6.11
N ARG A 84 -3.95 -20.37 -6.19
CA ARG A 84 -5.19 -19.58 -6.18
C ARG A 84 -5.32 -18.81 -4.86
N ASP A 85 -5.10 -19.48 -3.73
CA ASP A 85 -5.32 -18.90 -2.40
C ASP A 85 -4.21 -17.87 -2.07
N LEU A 86 -2.94 -18.17 -2.38
CA LEU A 86 -1.83 -17.21 -2.23
C LEU A 86 -1.97 -15.99 -3.14
N ALA A 87 -2.37 -16.17 -4.40
CA ALA A 87 -2.63 -15.03 -5.30
C ALA A 87 -3.84 -14.21 -4.86
N GLY A 88 -4.85 -14.86 -4.25
CA GLY A 88 -5.98 -14.19 -3.62
C GLY A 88 -5.53 -13.29 -2.47
N TYR A 89 -4.70 -13.83 -1.58
CA TYR A 89 -4.12 -13.09 -0.46
C TYR A 89 -3.27 -11.91 -0.91
N PHE A 90 -2.39 -12.11 -1.90
CA PHE A 90 -1.59 -11.02 -2.47
C PHE A 90 -2.46 -9.88 -3.02
N ARG A 91 -3.54 -10.22 -3.76
CA ARG A 91 -4.47 -9.20 -4.27
C ARG A 91 -5.19 -8.45 -3.15
N TYR A 92 -5.57 -9.16 -2.09
CA TYR A 92 -6.19 -8.57 -0.91
C TYR A 92 -5.24 -7.57 -0.23
N LEU A 93 -4.00 -7.97 0.04
CA LEU A 93 -3.02 -7.07 0.67
C LEU A 93 -2.64 -5.88 -0.22
N LYS A 94 -2.48 -6.11 -1.53
CA LYS A 94 -2.13 -5.04 -2.48
C LYS A 94 -3.27 -4.02 -2.62
N HIS A 95 -4.52 -4.45 -2.41
CA HIS A 95 -5.70 -3.62 -2.58
C HIS A 95 -6.72 -3.92 -1.47
N PRO A 96 -6.44 -3.51 -0.22
CA PRO A 96 -7.27 -3.89 0.93
C PRO A 96 -8.70 -3.38 0.79
N CYS A 97 -8.91 -2.26 0.11
CA CYS A 97 -10.22 -1.74 -0.30
C CYS A 97 -10.04 -0.98 -1.62
N ARG A 98 -10.85 -1.23 -2.65
CA ARG A 98 -10.84 -0.40 -3.88
C ARG A 98 -11.28 1.04 -3.57
N SER A 99 -10.29 1.90 -3.37
CA SER A 99 -10.19 3.32 -3.75
C SER A 99 -8.72 3.71 -3.54
N PRO A 100 -8.08 4.52 -4.41
CA PRO A 100 -6.64 4.79 -4.34
C PRO A 100 -6.33 5.81 -3.24
N ASN A 101 -6.69 5.53 -1.98
CA ASN A 101 -6.31 6.36 -0.84
C ASN A 101 -5.63 5.45 0.18
N THR A 102 -4.31 5.60 0.26
CA THR A 102 -3.52 5.45 1.49
C THR A 102 -4.32 5.99 2.68
N PHE A 103 -4.99 5.11 3.42
CA PHE A 103 -5.62 5.49 4.67
C PHE A 103 -4.49 5.79 5.66
N LEU A 104 -4.34 7.07 6.00
CA LEU A 104 -3.43 7.51 7.06
C LEU A 104 -4.02 7.08 8.41
N SER A 105 -3.14 6.71 9.34
CA SER A 105 -3.59 6.42 10.70
C SER A 105 -4.07 7.70 11.37
N PHE A 106 -5.12 7.62 12.19
CA PHE A 106 -5.51 8.73 13.05
C PHE A 106 -4.39 9.10 14.04
N ASP A 107 -3.59 8.11 14.44
CA ASP A 107 -2.45 8.28 15.35
C ASP A 107 -1.17 8.75 14.63
N GLN A 108 -1.23 9.01 13.32
CA GLN A 108 -0.06 9.48 12.60
C GLN A 108 0.23 10.94 13.00
N GLU A 109 1.48 11.18 13.42
CA GLU A 109 1.99 12.50 13.82
C GLU A 109 2.10 13.43 12.61
N ILE A 110 1.87 14.73 12.86
CA ILE A 110 2.06 15.79 11.87
C ILE A 110 3.51 16.28 11.96
N ASN A 111 4.27 16.16 10.88
CA ASN A 111 5.73 16.30 10.84
C ASN A 111 6.35 17.56 11.51
N TYR A 112 5.58 18.62 11.74
CA TYR A 112 6.09 19.86 12.37
C TYR A 112 5.77 20.00 13.86
N ASP A 113 4.92 19.13 14.40
CA ASP A 113 4.63 19.05 15.83
C ASP A 113 4.36 17.59 16.20
N LEU A 114 5.38 16.95 16.78
CA LEU A 114 5.32 15.56 17.24
C LEU A 114 4.27 15.34 18.35
N ASN A 115 3.67 16.41 18.89
CA ASN A 115 2.59 16.32 19.89
C ASN A 115 1.19 16.33 19.25
N LEU A 116 1.08 16.48 17.92
CA LEU A 116 -0.20 16.55 17.21
C LEU A 116 -0.36 15.37 16.25
N THR A 117 -1.48 14.65 16.39
CA THR A 117 -1.88 13.58 15.49
C THR A 117 -3.03 14.02 14.57
N PHE A 118 -3.29 13.26 13.50
CA PHE A 118 -4.46 13.50 12.65
C PHE A 118 -5.78 13.45 13.42
N TYR A 119 -5.87 12.65 14.49
CA TYR A 119 -7.02 12.61 15.40
C TYR A 119 -7.26 13.96 16.09
N ASP A 120 -6.19 14.60 16.57
CA ASP A 120 -6.28 15.85 17.33
C ASP A 120 -6.74 17.01 16.45
N VAL A 121 -6.29 17.05 15.20
CA VAL A 121 -6.70 18.08 14.22
C VAL A 121 -8.17 17.93 13.80
N LEU A 122 -8.64 16.70 13.60
CA LEU A 122 -10.02 16.45 13.18
C LEU A 122 -11.08 16.81 14.24
N ASN A 123 -10.70 16.83 15.51
CA ASN A 123 -11.61 17.12 16.62
C ASN A 123 -11.64 18.60 17.05
N CYS A 124 -10.84 19.47 16.42
CA CYS A 124 -10.77 20.88 16.77
C CYS A 124 -11.76 21.69 15.90
N GLU A 125 -12.84 22.22 16.49
CA GLU A 125 -13.89 22.95 15.76
C GLU A 125 -13.39 24.22 15.03
N GLU A 126 -12.28 24.81 15.48
CA GLU A 126 -11.61 25.97 14.89
C GLU A 126 -10.76 25.61 13.65
N GLN A 127 -10.46 24.32 13.43
CA GLN A 127 -9.64 23.81 12.32
C GLN A 127 -10.47 23.00 11.31
N LYS A 128 -11.72 23.41 11.05
CA LYS A 128 -12.57 22.91 9.94
C LYS A 128 -12.01 23.18 8.52
N ASN A 129 -10.72 23.50 8.39
CA ASN A 129 -10.03 23.47 7.11
C ASN A 129 -9.62 22.02 6.86
N ASP A 130 -10.27 21.38 5.88
CA ASP A 130 -10.09 19.99 5.47
C ASP A 130 -8.64 19.53 5.62
N CYS A 131 -8.38 18.53 6.48
CA CYS A 131 -7.02 18.00 6.74
C CYS A 131 -6.32 17.54 5.45
N ARG A 132 -7.09 17.27 4.38
CA ARG A 132 -6.57 16.98 3.02
C ARG A 132 -5.81 18.16 2.43
N ASN A 133 -6.14 19.40 2.79
CA ASN A 133 -5.40 20.58 2.35
C ASN A 133 -3.97 20.59 2.91
N PHE A 134 -3.75 20.10 4.13
CA PHE A 134 -2.40 19.96 4.69
C PHE A 134 -1.58 18.90 3.95
N ILE A 135 -2.20 17.80 3.53
CA ILE A 135 -1.57 16.72 2.75
C ILE A 135 -1.22 17.21 1.34
N ASN A 136 -2.16 17.89 0.67
CA ASN A 136 -1.94 18.45 -0.67
C ASN A 136 -0.82 19.49 -0.64
N VAL A 137 -0.74 20.29 0.43
CA VAL A 137 0.34 21.23 0.66
C VAL A 137 1.68 20.51 0.92
N GLN A 138 1.70 19.44 1.71
CA GLN A 138 2.92 18.68 2.02
C GLN A 138 3.49 17.97 0.78
N ALA A 139 2.65 17.33 -0.04
CA ALA A 139 3.07 16.73 -1.31
C ALA A 139 3.67 17.77 -2.26
N VAL A 140 3.14 19.00 -2.23
CA VAL A 140 3.71 20.12 -2.99
C VAL A 140 5.06 20.55 -2.40
N MET A 141 5.26 20.54 -1.08
CA MET A 141 6.57 20.88 -0.48
C MET A 141 7.67 19.90 -0.88
N GLU A 142 7.39 18.60 -0.81
CA GLU A 142 8.36 17.55 -1.17
C GLU A 142 8.80 17.66 -2.64
N ILE A 143 7.87 17.93 -3.55
CA ILE A 143 8.17 18.17 -4.97
C ILE A 143 9.02 19.44 -5.17
N LEU A 144 8.78 20.49 -4.39
CA LEU A 144 9.52 21.75 -4.51
C LEU A 144 10.93 21.64 -3.93
N ASP A 145 11.16 20.81 -2.91
CA ASP A 145 12.46 20.62 -2.25
C ASP A 145 13.46 19.78 -3.05
N GLU A 146 13.00 18.98 -4.03
CA GLU A 146 13.87 18.19 -4.93
C GLU A 146 14.63 19.01 -5.99
N LEU A 147 14.34 20.32 -6.13
CA LEU A 147 14.87 21.15 -7.21
C LEU A 147 15.99 22.11 -6.74
N PRO A 148 17.08 22.31 -7.52
CA PRO A 148 18.16 23.24 -7.18
C PRO A 148 17.66 24.70 -7.11
N ILE A 149 18.17 25.48 -6.16
CA ILE A 149 17.59 26.79 -5.79
C ILE A 149 18.40 27.95 -6.40
N ASN A 150 17.79 28.72 -7.30
CA ASN A 150 18.15 30.12 -7.56
C ASN A 150 17.17 31.08 -6.85
N LYS A 151 17.58 32.32 -6.55
CA LYS A 151 16.74 33.33 -5.84
C LYS A 151 15.36 33.57 -6.49
N LYS A 152 15.29 33.57 -7.82
CA LYS A 152 14.04 33.76 -8.58
C LYS A 152 13.08 32.58 -8.45
N ASP A 153 13.62 31.39 -8.25
CA ASP A 153 12.84 30.17 -8.04
C ASP A 153 12.28 30.13 -6.61
N PHE A 154 13.01 30.67 -5.63
CA PHE A 154 12.56 30.77 -4.24
C PHE A 154 11.31 31.65 -4.07
N GLU A 155 11.27 32.85 -4.67
CA GLU A 155 10.09 33.71 -4.61
C GLU A 155 8.88 33.05 -5.28
N THR A 156 9.11 32.35 -6.38
CA THR A 156 8.05 31.66 -7.13
C THR A 156 7.51 30.48 -6.32
N ARG A 157 8.38 29.71 -5.65
CA ARG A 157 8.01 28.65 -4.70
C ARG A 157 7.15 29.17 -3.56
N ASN A 158 7.55 30.28 -2.93
CA ASN A 158 6.78 30.87 -1.83
C ASN A 158 5.40 31.37 -2.29
N ILE A 159 5.31 31.91 -3.52
CA ILE A 159 4.01 32.28 -4.12
C ILE A 159 3.12 31.04 -4.28
N ILE A 160 3.66 29.94 -4.80
CA ILE A 160 2.90 28.70 -5.05
C ILE A 160 2.50 28.03 -3.73
N PHE A 161 3.40 28.03 -2.75
CA PHE A 161 3.16 27.57 -1.40
C PHE A 161 2.01 28.35 -0.76
N LEU A 162 2.12 29.68 -0.65
CA LEU A 162 1.02 30.46 -0.07
C LEU A 162 -0.28 30.28 -0.87
N LYS A 163 -0.19 30.05 -2.19
CA LYS A 163 -1.37 29.77 -3.00
C LYS A 163 -1.99 28.41 -2.70
N SER A 164 -1.20 27.37 -2.41
CA SER A 164 -1.70 26.04 -2.01
C SER A 164 -2.29 26.04 -0.59
N TYR A 165 -1.82 26.93 0.29
CA TYR A 165 -2.45 27.19 1.60
C TYR A 165 -3.78 27.96 1.53
N GLY A 166 -4.22 28.37 0.34
CA GLY A 166 -5.51 29.04 0.13
C GLY A 166 -5.48 30.57 0.19
N TYR A 167 -4.30 31.19 0.34
CA TYR A 167 -4.20 32.66 0.33
C TYR A 167 -4.61 33.26 -1.02
N THR A 168 -5.23 34.43 -0.97
CA THR A 168 -5.63 35.21 -2.13
C THR A 168 -4.42 35.92 -2.75
N VAL A 169 -4.49 36.24 -4.05
CA VAL A 169 -3.40 36.95 -4.74
C VAL A 169 -3.02 38.27 -4.06
N PRO A 170 -3.96 39.10 -3.56
CA PRO A 170 -3.62 40.30 -2.80
C PRO A 170 -2.86 40.02 -1.50
N GLU A 171 -3.22 38.98 -0.75
CA GLU A 171 -2.54 38.60 0.50
C GLU A 171 -1.10 38.12 0.23
N ILE A 172 -0.92 37.30 -0.81
CA ILE A 172 0.40 36.81 -1.25
C ILE A 172 1.30 37.97 -1.71
N ALA A 173 0.71 38.92 -2.45
CA ALA A 173 1.39 40.13 -2.93
C ALA A 173 1.95 40.97 -1.77
N VAL A 174 1.17 41.13 -0.70
CA VAL A 174 1.61 41.82 0.52
C VAL A 174 2.70 41.02 1.24
N ALA A 175 2.51 39.71 1.41
CA ALA A 175 3.44 38.85 2.15
C ALA A 175 4.84 38.74 1.51
N ILE A 176 4.92 38.78 0.17
CA ILE A 176 6.18 38.61 -0.59
C ILE A 176 6.69 39.97 -1.12
N ASN A 177 6.02 41.07 -0.79
CA ASN A 177 6.36 42.43 -1.25
C ASN A 177 6.45 42.54 -2.78
N LEU A 178 5.43 42.03 -3.48
CA LEU A 178 5.30 42.06 -4.94
C LEU A 178 3.94 42.62 -5.34
N ASN A 179 3.86 43.21 -6.53
CA ASN A 179 2.57 43.67 -7.05
C ASN A 179 1.69 42.48 -7.48
N ALA A 180 0.38 42.55 -7.20
CA ALA A 180 -0.58 41.48 -7.54
C ALA A 180 -0.55 41.02 -9.03
N PRO A 181 -0.30 41.89 -10.04
CA PRO A 181 -0.10 41.45 -11.43
C PRO A 181 1.16 40.62 -11.68
N ALA A 182 2.21 40.80 -10.87
CA ALA A 182 3.43 39.99 -10.95
C ALA A 182 3.20 38.59 -10.34
N VAL A 183 2.49 38.53 -9.20
CA VAL A 183 2.07 37.27 -8.58
C VAL A 183 1.17 36.46 -9.52
N ARG A 184 0.18 37.08 -10.17
CA ARG A 184 -0.70 36.40 -11.14
C ARG A 184 0.06 35.78 -12.32
N ARG A 185 1.05 36.49 -12.87
CA ARG A 185 1.87 36.00 -13.98
C ARG A 185 2.67 34.75 -13.55
N ARG A 186 3.34 34.82 -12.40
CA ARG A 186 4.13 33.70 -11.87
C ARG A 186 3.29 32.46 -11.56
N ILE A 187 2.07 32.63 -11.04
CA ILE A 187 1.12 31.52 -10.83
C ILE A 187 0.70 30.90 -12.17
N LYS A 188 0.36 31.73 -13.15
CA LYS A 188 -0.09 31.27 -14.48
C LYS A 188 1.00 30.48 -15.20
N ASP A 189 2.22 31.02 -15.22
CA ASP A 189 3.36 30.41 -15.89
C ASP A 189 3.78 29.09 -15.23
N PHE A 190 3.59 28.98 -13.90
CA PHE A 190 3.89 27.75 -13.16
C PHE A 190 2.97 26.59 -13.58
N TYR A 191 1.66 26.80 -13.61
CA TYR A 191 0.69 25.75 -13.95
C TYR A 191 0.68 25.33 -15.43
N THR A 192 1.42 26.03 -16.29
CA THR A 192 1.66 25.66 -17.69
C THR A 192 2.92 24.81 -17.88
N SER A 193 3.70 24.59 -16.81
CA SER A 193 4.87 23.73 -16.83
C SER A 193 4.53 22.29 -16.44
N GLU A 194 5.34 21.32 -16.87
CA GLU A 194 5.21 19.90 -16.49
C GLU A 194 5.22 19.71 -14.96
N LEU A 195 6.01 20.51 -14.25
CA LEU A 195 6.04 20.55 -12.79
C LEU A 195 4.73 21.07 -12.18
N GLY A 196 4.18 22.14 -12.76
CA GLY A 196 2.90 22.69 -12.33
C GLY A 196 1.72 21.76 -12.62
N GLU A 197 1.81 20.92 -13.65
CA GLU A 197 0.82 19.90 -13.95
C GLU A 197 0.85 18.75 -12.93
N ARG A 198 2.06 18.30 -12.53
CA ARG A 198 2.23 17.35 -11.40
C ARG A 198 1.66 17.90 -10.11
N ILE A 199 1.95 19.17 -9.78
CA ILE A 199 1.43 19.82 -8.56
C ILE A 199 -0.08 20.01 -8.62
N ARG A 200 -0.65 20.35 -9.80
CA ARG A 200 -2.10 20.43 -9.97
C ARG A 200 -2.79 19.09 -9.71
N GLN A 201 -2.19 17.97 -10.11
CA GLN A 201 -2.71 16.62 -9.84
C GLN A 201 -2.71 16.24 -8.35
N HIS A 202 -1.88 16.90 -7.54
CA HIS A 202 -1.85 16.72 -6.08
C HIS A 202 -2.71 17.72 -5.31
N LEU A 203 -3.18 18.80 -5.94
CA LEU A 203 -4.02 19.83 -5.32
C LEU A 203 -5.53 19.66 -5.62
N LEU A 204 -5.89 18.89 -6.66
CA LEU A 204 -7.27 18.56 -7.06
C LEU A 204 -7.66 17.15 -6.58
#